data_AF-A0A519I3P4-F1
#
_entry.id   AF-A0A519I3P4-F1
#
_cell.length_a   1.000
_cell.length_b   1.000
_cell.length_c   1.000
_cell.angle_alpha   90.00
_cell.angle_beta   90.00
_cell.angle_gamma   90.00
#
_symmetry.space_group_name_H-M   'P 1'
#
loop_
_entity.id
_entity.type
_entity.pdbx_description
1 polymer ?
#
loop_
_entity_poly.entity_id
_entity_poly.type
_entity_poly.pdbx_seq_one_letter_code
_entity_poly.pdbx_strand_id
1 'polypeptide(L)' 'ISAAKKHKCDLIVMASHGRKGIQRLLLGSETQHVLTHSHIPVLVLR' A
#
# COMPACT_ATOMS: atom_id res chain seq x y z
N ILE A 1 -6.74 3.94 2.82
CA ILE A 1 -7.98 3.40 2.19
C ILE A 1 -9.11 4.42 2.12
N SER A 2 -9.48 5.09 3.23
CA SER A 2 -10.60 6.07 3.24
C SER A 2 -10.49 7.16 2.16
N ALA A 3 -9.31 7.76 2.00
CA ALA A 3 -9.06 8.75 0.94
C ALA A 3 -9.32 8.18 -0.46
N ALA A 4 -8.81 6.99 -0.77
CA ALA A 4 -9.03 6.33 -2.06
C ALA A 4 -10.53 6.07 -2.32
N LYS A 5 -11.29 5.63 -1.29
CA LYS A 5 -12.75 5.48 -1.40
C LYS A 5 -13.45 6.82 -1.65
N LYS A 6 -13.08 7.87 -0.90
CA LYS A 6 -13.65 9.22 -1.04
C LYS A 6 -13.46 9.78 -2.45
N HIS A 7 -12.30 9.51 -3.04
CA HIS A 7 -11.95 9.98 -4.39
C HIS A 7 -12.37 9.01 -5.49
N LYS A 8 -13.07 7.91 -5.16
CA LYS A 8 -13.46 6.85 -6.11
C LYS A 8 -12.28 6.36 -6.95
N CYS A 9 -11.13 6.17 -6.32
CA CYS A 9 -9.94 5.68 -7.01
C CYS A 9 -10.12 4.23 -7.46
N ASP A 10 -9.69 3.95 -8.69
CA ASP A 10 -9.71 2.59 -9.25
C ASP A 10 -8.46 1.77 -8.91
N LEU A 11 -7.38 2.43 -8.43
CA LEU A 11 -6.12 1.80 -8.07
C LEU A 11 -5.41 2.56 -6.94
N ILE A 12 -4.80 1.81 -6.02
CA ILE A 12 -3.86 2.33 -5.02
C ILE A 12 -2.45 1.87 -5.39
N VAL A 13 -1.50 2.81 -5.51
CA VAL A 13 -0.09 2.50 -5.76
C VAL A 13 0.72 2.76 -4.48
N MET A 14 1.49 1.77 -4.05
CA MET A 14 2.32 1.87 -2.84
C MET A 14 3.73 1.35 -3.10
N ALA A 15 4.72 1.93 -2.41
CA ALA A 15 6.03 1.33 -2.31
C ALA A 15 5.99 0.13 -1.34
N SER A 16 6.82 -0.88 -1.62
CA SER A 16 6.99 -2.05 -0.74
C SER A 16 7.65 -1.68 0.60
N HIS A 17 8.48 -0.64 0.62
CA HIS A 17 9.23 -0.17 1.80
C HIS A 17 9.26 1.37 1.87
N GLY A 18 9.47 1.90 3.07
CA GLY A 18 9.61 3.34 3.32
C GLY A 18 11.06 3.78 3.56
N ARG A 19 11.28 5.09 3.73
CA ARG A 19 12.62 5.72 3.89
C ARG A 19 13.48 5.21 5.06
N LYS A 20 12.88 4.58 6.09
CA LYS A 20 13.60 4.09 7.28
C LYS A 20 13.88 2.58 7.27
N GLY A 21 13.36 1.82 6.29
CA GLY A 21 13.27 0.35 6.33
C GLY A 21 13.96 -0.35 5.17
N ILE A 22 15.22 0.00 4.88
CA ILE A 22 16.03 -0.63 3.81
C ILE A 22 16.55 -2.03 4.23
N GLN A 23 16.41 -2.43 5.50
CA GLN A 23 17.12 -3.59 6.03
C GLN A 23 16.52 -4.98 5.73
N ARG A 24 15.37 -5.10 5.04
CA ARG A 24 14.89 -6.44 4.65
C ARG A 24 13.82 -6.36 3.58
N LEU A 25 13.74 -7.40 2.75
CA LEU A 25 12.72 -7.74 1.75
C LEU A 25 11.26 -7.83 2.29
N LEU A 26 10.93 -7.13 3.38
CA LEU A 26 9.67 -7.23 4.12
C LEU A 26 8.74 -6.08 3.78
N LEU A 27 7.52 -6.41 3.33
CA LEU A 27 6.45 -5.43 3.12
C LEU A 27 6.26 -4.54 4.35
N GLY A 28 6.24 -3.22 4.13
CA GLY A 28 5.95 -2.25 5.19
C GLY A 28 4.58 -2.45 5.83
N SER A 29 4.43 -2.05 7.10
CA SER A 29 3.19 -2.19 7.88
C SER A 29 1.97 -1.58 7.19
N GLU A 30 2.15 -0.41 6.59
CA GLU A 30 1.09 0.28 5.85
C GLU A 30 0.69 -0.49 4.60
N THR A 31 1.67 -1.00 3.85
CA THR A 31 1.42 -1.79 2.64
C THR A 31 0.69 -3.09 2.98
N GLN A 32 1.09 -3.78 4.06
CA GLN A 32 0.36 -4.95 4.57
C GLN A 32 -1.07 -4.60 4.98
N HIS A 33 -1.24 -3.52 5.74
CA HIS A 33 -2.56 -3.09 6.19
C HIS A 33 -3.49 -2.80 5.00
N VAL A 34 -2.99 -2.12 3.97
CA VAL A 34 -3.77 -1.80 2.77
C VAL A 34 -4.08 -3.04 1.95
N LEU A 35 -3.12 -3.95 1.76
CA LEU A 35 -3.34 -5.21 1.04
C LEU A 35 -4.40 -6.10 1.71
N THR A 36 -4.41 -6.17 3.04
CA THR A 36 -5.36 -7.02 3.78
C THR A 36 -6.78 -6.46 3.81
N HIS A 37 -6.96 -5.13 3.77
CA HIS A 37 -8.26 -4.50 4.06
C HIS A 37 -8.84 -3.65 2.91
N SER A 38 -8.12 -3.47 1.80
CA SER A 38 -8.61 -2.69 0.66
C SER A 38 -9.46 -3.54 -0.27
N HIS A 39 -10.63 -3.03 -0.65
CA HIS A 39 -11.42 -3.55 -1.78
C HIS A 39 -11.03 -2.90 -3.12
N ILE A 40 -10.20 -1.87 -3.09
CA ILE A 40 -9.64 -1.22 -4.30
C ILE A 40 -8.35 -1.97 -4.65
N PRO A 41 -8.12 -2.31 -5.93
CA PRO A 41 -6.87 -2.91 -6.38
C PRO A 41 -5.64 -2.17 -5.86
N VAL A 42 -4.59 -2.92 -5.50
CA VAL A 42 -3.35 -2.37 -4.94
C VAL A 42 -2.17 -2.86 -5.78
N LEU A 43 -1.41 -1.93 -6.36
CA LEU A 43 -0.14 -2.20 -7.02
C LEU A 43 1.01 -1.84 -6.08
N VAL A 44 1.84 -2.82 -5.76
CA VAL A 44 3.02 -2.63 -4.91
C VAL A 44 4.27 -2.61 -5.76
N LEU A 45 5.03 -1.50 -5.67
CA LEU A 45 6.30 -1.31 -6.35
C LEU A 45 7.46 -1.79 -5.47
N ARG A 46 8.41 -2.50 -6.08
CA ARG A 46 9.64 -2.98 -5.44
C ARG A 46 10.80 -2.02 -5.66
#